data_AF-A0A7W1RT66-F1
#
_entry.id   AF-A0A7W1RT66-F1
#
_cell.length_a   1.000
_cell.length_b   1.000
_cell.length_c   1.000
_cell.angle_alpha   90.00
_cell.angle_beta   90.00
_cell.angle_gamma   90.00
#
_symmetry.space_group_name_H-M   'P 1'
#
loop_
_entity.id
_entity.type
_entity.pdbx_description
1 polymer ?
#
loop_
_entity_poly.entity_id
_entity_poly.type
_entity_poly.pdbx_seq_one_letter_code
_entity_poly.pdbx_strand_id
1 'polypeptide(L)' 'GNTPAVARASYIDPRLWDRFEEGLTIGGVLVEMGDDGDVSEASLMGVEQAVLELLEEREESEAVERVA' A
#
# COMPACT_ATOMS: atom_id res chain seq x y z
N GLY A 1 -17.87 -1.67 12.64
CA GLY A 1 -17.36 -1.02 11.42
C GLY A 1 -17.65 0.46 11.50
N ASN A 2 -16.69 1.29 11.08
CA ASN A 2 -16.85 2.75 11.04
C ASN A 2 -17.64 3.17 9.78
N THR A 3 -18.26 4.35 9.80
CA THR A 3 -18.87 4.91 8.59
C THR A 3 -17.79 5.28 7.58
N PRO A 4 -18.07 5.28 6.27
CA PRO A 4 -17.08 5.67 5.26
C PRO A 4 -16.47 7.06 5.53
N ALA A 5 -17.28 8.00 6.02
CA ALA A 5 -16.81 9.34 6.38
C ALA A 5 -15.79 9.30 7.54
N VAL A 6 -16.06 8.52 8.59
CA VAL A 6 -15.15 8.36 9.74
C VAL A 6 -13.90 7.58 9.35
N ALA A 7 -14.02 6.52 8.56
CA ALA A 7 -12.88 5.74 8.08
C ALA A 7 -11.92 6.65 7.30
N ARG A 8 -12.43 7.41 6.33
CA ARG A 8 -11.63 8.33 5.53
C ARG A 8 -10.98 9.44 6.37
N ALA A 9 -11.71 10.03 7.31
CA ALA A 9 -11.22 11.18 8.06
C ALA A 9 -10.30 10.83 9.24
N SER A 10 -10.31 9.58 9.73
CA SER A 10 -9.66 9.25 11.01
C SER A 10 -8.82 7.98 11.03
N TYR A 11 -8.88 7.13 9.99
CA TYR A 11 -8.19 5.83 10.00
C TYR A 11 -7.19 5.65 8.87
N ILE A 12 -7.39 6.36 7.75
CA ILE A 12 -6.53 6.19 6.59
C ILE A 12 -5.65 7.43 6.50
N ASP A 13 -4.34 7.22 6.32
CA ASP A 13 -3.37 8.30 6.19
C ASP A 13 -3.67 9.11 4.92
N PRO A 14 -3.91 10.43 5.00
CA PRO A 14 -4.27 11.24 3.83
C PRO A 14 -3.20 11.21 2.73
N ARG A 15 -1.93 10.97 3.07
CA ARG A 15 -0.85 10.86 2.07
C ARG A 15 -1.07 9.72 1.08
N LEU A 16 -1.83 8.68 1.45
CA LEU A 16 -2.19 7.60 0.51
C LEU A 16 -2.97 8.11 -0.71
N TRP A 17 -3.75 9.18 -0.56
CA TRP A 17 -4.46 9.78 -1.68
C TRP A 17 -3.50 10.49 -2.61
N ASP A 18 -2.59 11.31 -2.06
CA ASP A 18 -1.59 12.02 -2.84
C ASP A 18 -0.76 11.03 -3.68
N ARG A 19 -0.26 9.95 -3.05
CA ARG A 19 0.50 8.90 -3.75
C ARG A 19 -0.32 8.21 -4.83
N PHE A 20 -1.57 7.87 -4.54
CA PHE A 20 -2.44 7.22 -5.51
C PHE A 20 -2.78 8.14 -6.69
N GLU A 21 -3.02 9.43 -6.44
CA GLU A 21 -3.25 10.44 -7.48
C GLU A 21 -2.01 10.68 -8.36
N GLU A 22 -0.80 10.50 -7.81
CA GLU A 22 0.48 10.47 -8.53
C GLU A 22 0.75 9.15 -9.28
N GLY A 23 -0.18 8.19 -9.18
CA GLY A 23 -0.08 6.89 -9.84
C GLY A 23 0.84 5.89 -9.14
N LEU A 24 1.21 6.12 -7.88
CA LEU A 24 2.08 5.26 -7.09
C LEU A 24 1.29 4.29 -6.19
N THR A 25 1.69 3.02 -6.18
CA THR A 25 1.05 1.96 -5.38
C THR A 25 2.09 0.99 -4.82
N ILE A 26 1.67 0.07 -3.94
CA ILE A 26 2.51 -1.04 -3.43
C ILE A 26 2.53 -2.27 -4.36
N GLY A 27 2.09 -2.12 -5.63
CA GLY A 27 1.88 -3.25 -6.52
C GLY A 27 3.12 -4.14 -6.76
N GLY A 28 4.32 -3.58 -6.59
CA GLY A 28 5.60 -4.30 -6.72
C GLY A 28 5.74 -5.51 -5.78
N VAL A 29 5.11 -5.48 -4.60
CA VAL A 29 5.13 -6.63 -3.65
C VAL A 29 3.90 -7.52 -3.75
N LEU A 30 2.83 -7.07 -4.42
CA LEU A 30 1.57 -7.81 -4.47
C LEU A 30 1.63 -9.02 -5.41
N VAL A 31 2.56 -9.03 -6.37
CA VAL A 31 2.80 -10.15 -7.30
C VAL A 31 3.16 -11.44 -6.54
N GLU A 32 3.78 -11.33 -5.36
CA GLU A 32 4.21 -12.47 -4.55
C GLU A 32 3.11 -13.07 -3.66
N MET A 33 1.95 -12.40 -3.52
CA MET A 33 0.92 -12.80 -2.54
C MET A 33 0.00 -13.94 -2.99
N GLY A 34 0.03 -14.32 -4.28
CA GLY A 34 -0.79 -15.43 -4.82
C GLY A 34 -2.30 -15.18 -4.82
N ASP A 35 -3.05 -15.91 -5.65
CA ASP A 35 -4.50 -15.71 -5.84
C ASP A 35 -5.38 -16.32 -4.74
N ASP A 36 -4.82 -17.24 -3.94
CA ASP A 36 -5.59 -18.06 -2.98
C ASP A 36 -5.78 -17.39 -1.60
N GLY A 37 -5.22 -16.19 -1.39
CA GLY A 37 -5.37 -15.43 -0.16
C GLY A 37 -4.67 -16.03 1.07
N ASP A 38 -3.82 -17.03 0.88
CA ASP A 38 -3.01 -17.62 1.94
C ASP A 38 -1.77 -16.75 2.19
N VAL A 39 -1.98 -15.68 2.97
CA VAL A 39 -0.95 -14.69 3.23
C VAL A 39 -0.05 -15.18 4.37
N SER A 40 1.19 -15.52 4.05
CA SER A 40 2.20 -15.83 5.07
C SER A 40 2.54 -14.60 5.90
N GLU A 41 3.03 -14.79 7.13
CA GLU A 41 3.53 -13.70 7.96
C GLU A 41 4.62 -12.88 7.26
N ALA A 42 5.47 -13.53 6.46
CA ALA A 42 6.46 -12.85 5.63
C ALA A 42 5.82 -11.95 4.56
N SER A 43 4.73 -12.40 3.93
CA SER A 43 4.00 -11.61 2.94
C SER A 43 3.31 -10.41 3.57
N LEU A 44 2.73 -10.57 4.77
CA LEU A 44 2.17 -9.46 5.54
C LEU A 44 3.23 -8.42 5.88
N MET A 45 4.39 -8.84 6.41
CA MET A 45 5.50 -7.93 6.69
C MET A 45 5.99 -7.20 5.43
N GLY A 46 6.03 -7.89 4.29
CA GLY A 46 6.38 -7.27 3.00
C GLY A 46 5.42 -6.16 2.60
N VAL A 47 4.11 -6.38 2.75
CA VAL A 47 3.10 -5.35 2.50
C VAL A 47 3.20 -4.19 3.49
N GLU A 48 3.38 -4.47 4.78
CA GLU A 48 3.52 -3.42 5.80
C GLU A 48 4.74 -2.53 5.50
N GLN A 49 5.86 -3.12 5.12
CA GLN A 49 7.05 -2.36 4.70
C GLN A 49 6.82 -1.57 3.42
N ALA A 50 6.17 -2.15 2.41
CA ALA A 50 5.86 -1.44 1.16
C ALA A 50 4.99 -0.19 1.40
N VAL A 51 4.04 -0.25 2.34
CA VAL A 51 3.24 0.92 2.74
C VAL A 51 4.12 1.99 3.40
N LEU A 52 5.07 1.61 4.26
CA LEU A 52 6.00 2.56 4.85
C LEU A 52 6.86 3.24 3.78
N GLU A 53 7.41 2.47 2.85
CA GLU A 53 8.25 3.01 1.76
C GLU A 53 7.48 3.96 0.83
N LEU A 54 6.21 3.64 0.54
CA LEU A 54 5.30 4.53 -0.21
C LEU A 54 5.05 5.85 0.55
N LEU A 55 4.88 5.79 1.87
CA LEU A 55 4.65 6.98 2.71
C LEU A 55 5.92 7.81 2.93
N GLU A 56 7.09 7.17 2.92
CA GLU A 56 8.44 7.77 3.01
C GLU A 56 8.97 8.32 1.68
N GLU A 57 8.17 8.28 0.60
CA GLU A 57 8.53 8.81 -0.72
C GLU A 57 9.74 8.09 -1.36
N ARG A 58 9.86 6.78 -1.09
CA ARG A 58 10.94 5.94 -1.61
C ARG A 58 10.56 5.35 -2.97
N GLU A 59 10.34 6.21 -3.96
CA GLU A 59 9.86 5.82 -5.30
C GLU A 59 10.80 4.86 -6.05
N GLU A 60 12.09 4.85 -5.72
CA GLU A 60 13.07 3.93 -6.31
C GLU A 60 13.00 2.51 -5.73
N SER A 61 12.17 2.28 -4.70
CA SER A 61 11.99 0.95 -4.14
C SER A 61 11.31 0.01 -5.14
N GLU A 62 11.79 -1.23 -5.20
CA GLU A 62 11.16 -2.32 -5.95
C GLU A 62 9.72 -2.61 -5.47
N ALA A 63 9.39 -2.20 -4.24
CA ALA A 63 8.05 -2.36 -3.67
C ALA A 63 7.03 -1.34 -4.22
N VAL A 64 7.50 -0.19 -4.71
CA VAL A 64 6.64 0.89 -5.19
C VAL A 64 6.50 0.80 -6.71
N GLU A 65 5.27 0.60 -7.16
CA GLU A 65 4.93 0.51 -8.57
C GLU A 65 4.23 1.79 -9.04
N ARG A 66 4.67 2.31 -10.19
CA ARG A 66 3.97 3.37 -10.91
C ARG A 66 3.06 2.75 -11.98
N VAL A 67 1.76 3.02 -11.87
CA VAL A 67 0.70 2.41 -12.70
C VAL A 67 0.33 3.28 -13.92
N ALA A 68 0.98 4.44 -14.10
CA ALA A 68 0.74 5.42 -15.16
C ALA A 68 2.02 5.82 -15.93
#